data_AF-A0A853F258-F1
#
_entry.id   AF-A0A853F258-F1
#
_cell.length_a   1.000
_cell.length_b   1.000
_cell.length_c   1.000
_cell.angle_alpha   90.00
_cell.angle_beta   90.00
_cell.angle_gamma   90.00
#
_symmetry.space_group_name_H-M   'P 1'
#
loop_
_entity.id
_entity.type
_entity.pdbx_description
1 polymer ?
#
loop_
_entity_poly.entity_id
_entity_poly.type
_entity_poly.pdbx_seq_one_letter_code
_entity_poly.pdbx_strand_id
1 'polypeptide(L)'
;MIGIYLLLKSDVVFILRQYCQTSLVDEESLVNIIKSKINNQHLYVISDDIQKKRDKHLYDMSYEVDSYVEDLWEIFEEHGNKLIIAGDAYLNSGNFIHYIEQLKELDIENKEKYHDFAVEHLKSFIKENLDWMKDGSFGDAQNILDFDVSLPDYYEECIKESDQSAVNSVEQIITMMRDIRQKHGWNNEPEVLSKVQPKDIKQYILDNPKYCKEVVRFLSSPEGKDLNVSEYTENVISVFQDLSKSQNKNHADKAKKILKYLENTNK
;
A
#
# COMPACT_ATOMS: atom_id res chain seq x y z
N MET A 1 -18.33 17.83 23.87
CA MET A 1 -18.24 16.47 24.46
C MET A 1 -19.43 15.55 24.11
N ILE A 2 -20.57 16.06 23.61
CA ILE A 2 -21.75 15.23 23.27
C ILE A 2 -21.70 14.69 21.82
N GLY A 3 -21.07 15.41 20.88
CA GLY A 3 -20.95 14.99 19.47
C GLY A 3 -20.09 13.74 19.23
N ILE A 4 -18.94 13.64 19.91
CA ILE A 4 -17.98 12.53 19.79
C ILE A 4 -18.61 11.18 20.25
N TYR A 5 -19.48 11.23 21.26
CA TYR A 5 -20.16 10.04 21.79
C TYR A 5 -21.29 9.53 20.86
N LEU A 6 -21.91 10.43 20.08
CA LEU A 6 -22.96 10.08 19.13
C LEU A 6 -22.39 9.49 17.83
N LEU A 7 -21.23 9.97 17.37
CA LEU A 7 -20.60 9.51 16.12
C LEU A 7 -20.02 8.08 16.24
N LEU A 8 -19.30 7.79 17.34
CA LEU A 8 -18.83 6.43 17.67
C LEU A 8 -20.00 5.43 17.76
N LYS A 9 -21.21 5.91 18.12
CA LYS A 9 -22.42 5.09 18.18
C LYS A 9 -23.05 4.81 16.81
N SER A 10 -22.97 5.71 15.84
CA SER A 10 -23.63 5.55 14.53
C SER A 10 -22.99 4.43 13.71
N ASP A 11 -21.68 4.52 13.52
CA ASP A 11 -21.01 3.72 12.50
C ASP A 11 -20.61 2.35 13.04
N VAL A 12 -20.26 2.25 14.32
CA VAL A 12 -20.06 0.96 15.00
C VAL A 12 -21.39 0.20 15.07
N VAL A 13 -22.52 0.88 15.28
CA VAL A 13 -23.84 0.22 15.23
C VAL A 13 -24.20 -0.20 13.82
N PHE A 14 -23.88 0.58 12.78
CA PHE A 14 -24.07 0.17 11.40
C PHE A 14 -23.22 -1.06 11.05
N ILE A 15 -21.96 -1.09 11.45
CA ILE A 15 -21.03 -2.21 11.21
C ILE A 15 -21.43 -3.44 12.02
N LEU A 16 -21.80 -3.29 13.29
CA LEU A 16 -22.37 -4.36 14.11
C LEU A 16 -23.70 -4.88 13.54
N ARG A 17 -24.49 -4.00 12.92
CA ARG A 17 -25.74 -4.40 12.27
C ARG A 17 -25.48 -5.22 11.00
N GLN A 18 -24.48 -4.85 10.20
CA GLN A 18 -24.02 -5.66 9.06
C GLN A 18 -23.46 -7.00 9.54
N TYR A 19 -22.63 -7.00 10.59
CA TYR A 19 -22.10 -8.18 11.27
C TYR A 19 -23.22 -9.16 11.69
N CYS A 20 -24.26 -8.65 12.35
CA CYS A 20 -25.42 -9.45 12.78
C CYS A 20 -26.32 -9.90 11.60
N GLN A 21 -26.28 -9.23 10.45
CA GLN A 21 -27.17 -9.50 9.31
C GLN A 21 -26.61 -10.51 8.30
N THR A 22 -25.29 -10.57 8.10
CA THR A 22 -24.69 -11.40 7.04
C THR A 22 -24.08 -12.72 7.54
N SER A 23 -23.80 -12.86 8.85
CA SER A 23 -23.20 -14.07 9.47
C SER A 23 -21.95 -14.64 8.76
N LEU A 24 -21.27 -13.83 7.94
CA LEU A 24 -20.12 -14.23 7.13
C LEU A 24 -19.12 -13.07 7.10
N VAL A 25 -18.36 -12.88 8.19
CA VAL A 25 -17.15 -12.04 8.16
C VAL A 25 -16.10 -12.63 9.10
N ASP A 26 -14.86 -12.62 8.60
CA ASP A 26 -13.61 -12.86 9.31
C ASP A 26 -13.48 -11.98 10.57
N GLU A 27 -13.46 -12.60 11.75
CA GLU A 27 -13.35 -11.94 13.06
C GLU A 27 -12.11 -11.05 13.14
N GLU A 28 -11.03 -11.42 12.45
CA GLU A 28 -9.77 -10.67 12.42
C GLU A 28 -9.92 -9.32 11.71
N SER A 29 -10.66 -9.29 10.60
CA SER A 29 -10.96 -8.06 9.85
C SER A 29 -11.74 -7.05 10.71
N LEU A 30 -12.77 -7.50 11.44
CA LEU A 30 -13.57 -6.62 12.32
C LEU A 30 -12.72 -6.04 13.46
N VAL A 31 -11.89 -6.88 14.10
CA VAL A 31 -11.00 -6.45 15.18
C VAL A 31 -9.99 -5.40 14.67
N ASN A 32 -9.45 -5.59 13.46
CA ASN A 32 -8.48 -4.65 12.87
C ASN A 32 -9.11 -3.28 12.57
N ILE A 33 -10.35 -3.24 12.05
CA ILE A 33 -11.09 -2.00 11.81
C ILE A 33 -11.34 -1.25 13.14
N ILE A 34 -11.80 -1.95 14.17
CA ILE A 34 -12.07 -1.34 15.48
C ILE A 34 -10.78 -0.78 16.09
N LYS A 35 -9.68 -1.53 16.06
CA LYS A 35 -8.37 -1.07 16.55
C LYS A 35 -7.87 0.16 15.81
N SER A 36 -7.98 0.18 14.47
CA SER A 36 -7.61 1.34 13.66
C SER A 36 -8.37 2.59 14.08
N LYS A 37 -9.70 2.50 14.27
CA LYS A 37 -10.52 3.64 14.71
C LYS A 37 -10.18 4.13 16.11
N ILE A 38 -9.90 3.23 17.05
CA ILE A 38 -9.47 3.61 18.41
C ILE A 38 -8.14 4.35 18.35
N ASN A 39 -7.17 3.83 17.59
CA ASN A 39 -5.85 4.44 17.45
C ASN A 39 -5.92 5.83 16.79
N ASN A 40 -6.86 6.02 15.87
CA ASN A 40 -7.05 7.26 15.12
C ASN A 40 -8.07 8.22 15.77
N GLN A 41 -8.53 7.94 16.99
CA GLN A 41 -9.55 8.77 17.65
C GLN A 41 -9.13 10.23 17.83
N HIS A 42 -7.84 10.47 18.08
CA HIS A 42 -7.26 11.80 18.24
C HIS A 42 -7.38 12.66 16.97
N LEU A 43 -7.35 12.05 15.77
CA LEU A 43 -7.49 12.75 14.50
C LEU A 43 -8.87 13.38 14.32
N TYR A 44 -9.92 12.78 14.89
CA TYR A 44 -11.26 13.38 14.88
C TYR A 44 -11.33 14.66 15.71
N VAL A 45 -10.58 14.73 16.81
CA VAL A 45 -10.52 15.94 17.64
C VAL A 45 -9.82 17.06 16.87
N ILE A 46 -8.73 16.74 16.16
CA ILE A 46 -8.00 17.71 15.35
C ILE A 46 -8.85 18.20 14.19
N SER A 47 -9.55 17.31 13.48
CA SER A 47 -10.44 17.69 12.39
C SER A 47 -11.59 18.60 12.85
N ASP A 48 -12.18 18.33 14.02
CA ASP A 48 -13.21 19.19 14.62
C ASP A 48 -12.63 20.57 15.01
N ASP A 49 -11.38 20.62 15.46
CA ASP A 49 -10.72 21.89 15.80
C ASP A 49 -10.41 22.73 14.55
N ILE A 50 -9.88 22.12 13.48
CA ILE A 50 -9.69 22.78 12.18
C ILE A 50 -11.01 23.35 11.68
N GLN A 51 -12.10 22.57 11.73
CA GLN A 51 -13.41 23.02 11.27
C GLN A 51 -13.93 24.20 12.10
N LYS A 52 -13.73 24.20 13.42
CA LYS A 52 -14.12 25.33 14.28
C LYS A 52 -13.33 26.60 13.96
N LYS A 53 -12.02 26.49 13.75
CA LYS A 53 -11.15 27.62 13.37
C LYS A 53 -11.56 28.18 12.02
N ARG A 54 -11.90 27.31 11.06
CA ARG A 54 -12.46 27.70 9.76
C ARG A 54 -13.82 28.37 9.87
N ASP A 55 -14.74 27.82 10.67
CA ASP A 55 -16.07 28.42 10.87
C ASP A 55 -15.95 29.81 11.49
N LYS A 56 -15.03 30.01 12.44
CA LYS A 56 -14.72 31.35 12.96
C LYS A 56 -14.20 32.27 11.86
N HIS A 57 -13.23 31.83 11.07
CA HIS A 57 -12.69 32.63 9.97
C HIS A 57 -13.76 33.08 8.98
N LEU A 58 -14.75 32.23 8.70
CA LEU A 58 -15.82 32.53 7.76
C LEU A 58 -16.94 33.40 8.33
N TYR A 59 -17.23 33.29 9.63
CA TYR A 59 -18.49 33.81 10.20
C TYR A 59 -18.30 34.72 11.42
N ASP A 60 -17.15 34.73 12.07
CA ASP A 60 -16.82 35.63 13.17
C ASP A 60 -16.06 36.85 12.65
N MET A 61 -16.77 37.97 12.48
CA MET A 61 -16.22 39.23 11.98
C MET A 61 -15.13 39.84 12.87
N SER A 62 -14.96 39.33 14.10
CA SER A 62 -13.91 39.77 15.03
C SER A 62 -12.68 38.86 15.03
N TYR A 63 -12.72 37.78 14.26
CA TYR A 63 -11.62 36.83 14.15
C TYR A 63 -10.74 37.20 12.94
N GLU A 64 -9.55 37.71 13.24
CA GLU A 64 -8.63 38.22 12.22
C GLU A 64 -8.09 37.10 11.32
N VAL A 65 -7.82 37.46 10.06
CA VAL A 65 -7.27 36.53 9.06
C VAL A 65 -5.91 35.99 9.52
N ASP A 66 -5.03 36.86 10.02
CA ASP A 66 -3.70 36.47 10.50
C ASP A 66 -3.80 35.47 11.67
N SER A 67 -4.77 35.67 12.57
CA SER A 67 -5.04 34.71 13.66
C SER A 67 -5.50 33.36 13.13
N TYR A 68 -6.30 33.31 12.06
CA TYR A 68 -6.67 32.05 11.42
C TYR A 68 -5.47 31.34 10.80
N VAL A 69 -4.60 32.08 10.10
CA VAL A 69 -3.38 31.52 9.50
C VAL A 69 -2.48 30.92 10.56
N GLU A 70 -2.20 31.66 11.65
CA GLU A 70 -1.39 31.17 12.77
C GLU A 70 -2.01 29.92 13.41
N ASP A 71 -3.31 29.97 13.72
CA ASP A 71 -4.05 28.88 14.36
C ASP A 71 -4.08 27.60 13.51
N LEU A 72 -4.22 27.73 12.20
CA LEU A 72 -4.24 26.60 11.27
C LEU A 72 -2.83 26.05 11.07
N TRP A 73 -1.82 26.92 10.97
CA TRP A 73 -0.43 26.53 10.80
C TRP A 73 0.11 25.77 12.02
N GLU A 74 -0.21 26.21 13.24
CA GLU A 74 0.18 25.52 14.49
C GLU A 74 -0.31 24.06 14.51
N ILE A 75 -1.55 23.82 14.05
CA ILE A 75 -2.10 22.46 13.92
C ILE A 75 -1.29 21.62 12.92
N PHE A 76 -0.90 22.21 11.78
CA PHE A 76 -0.10 21.50 10.80
C PHE A 76 1.30 21.19 11.32
N GLU A 77 1.97 22.13 11.99
CA GLU A 77 3.28 21.90 12.60
C GLU A 77 3.24 20.79 13.66
N GLU A 78 2.19 20.74 14.48
CA GLU A 78 2.07 19.74 15.54
C GLU A 78 1.72 18.34 15.00
N HIS A 79 0.98 18.26 13.89
CA HIS A 79 0.33 17.01 13.48
C HIS A 79 0.55 16.59 12.03
N GLY A 80 1.27 17.35 11.21
CA GLY A 80 1.38 17.21 9.74
C GLY A 80 1.43 15.77 9.21
N ASN A 81 2.37 14.95 9.72
CA ASN A 81 2.55 13.55 9.26
C ASN A 81 1.35 12.63 9.56
N LYS A 82 0.54 12.96 10.57
CA LYS A 82 -0.62 12.18 10.99
C LYS A 82 -1.91 12.66 10.34
N LEU A 83 -1.93 13.87 9.76
CA LEU A 83 -3.13 14.47 9.17
C LEU A 83 -3.43 13.90 7.78
N ILE A 84 -2.49 13.26 7.09
CA ILE A 84 -2.75 12.66 5.76
C ILE A 84 -3.30 11.22 5.89
N ILE A 85 -3.38 10.69 7.12
CA ILE A 85 -3.67 9.28 7.39
C ILE A 85 -5.14 9.09 7.79
N ALA A 86 -5.98 8.83 6.78
CA ALA A 86 -6.83 7.64 6.70
C ALA A 86 -8.00 7.93 5.75
N GLY A 87 -8.25 7.02 4.80
CA GLY A 87 -9.48 7.03 3.98
C GLY A 87 -10.78 6.98 4.79
N ASP A 88 -10.68 6.73 6.11
CA ASP A 88 -11.79 6.63 7.07
C ASP A 88 -11.87 7.84 8.03
N ALA A 89 -10.87 8.72 8.03
CA ALA A 89 -10.80 9.91 8.88
C ALA A 89 -10.92 11.16 8.01
N TYR A 90 -11.61 12.17 8.52
CA TYR A 90 -12.01 13.41 7.83
C TYR A 90 -10.86 14.27 7.27
N LEU A 91 -9.60 13.84 7.42
CA LEU A 91 -8.44 14.46 6.80
C LEU A 91 -7.88 13.49 5.77
N ASN A 92 -8.50 13.47 4.60
CA ASN A 92 -7.92 12.84 3.42
C ASN A 92 -6.92 13.81 2.77
N SER A 93 -6.11 13.30 1.84
CA SER A 93 -5.13 14.10 1.09
C SER A 93 -5.74 15.34 0.44
N GLY A 94 -6.99 15.26 -0.04
CA GLY A 94 -7.71 16.39 -0.61
C GLY A 94 -7.94 17.53 0.38
N ASN A 95 -8.39 17.22 1.60
CA ASN A 95 -8.58 18.23 2.64
C ASN A 95 -7.24 18.83 3.10
N PHE A 96 -6.20 18.01 3.24
CA PHE A 96 -4.84 18.49 3.54
C PHE A 96 -4.38 19.52 2.50
N ILE A 97 -4.43 19.16 1.22
CA ILE A 97 -4.04 20.04 0.09
C ILE A 97 -4.90 21.32 0.11
N HIS A 98 -6.21 21.20 0.32
CA HIS A 98 -7.12 22.36 0.36
C HIS A 98 -6.75 23.37 1.45
N TYR A 99 -6.35 22.91 2.64
CA TYR A 99 -5.93 23.81 3.72
C TYR A 99 -4.55 24.43 3.47
N ILE A 100 -3.63 23.69 2.84
CA ILE A 100 -2.34 24.24 2.41
C ILE A 100 -2.55 25.35 1.38
N GLU A 101 -3.44 25.15 0.39
CA GLU A 101 -3.74 26.21 -0.58
C GLU A 101 -4.37 27.44 0.08
N GLN A 102 -5.25 27.26 1.08
CA GLN A 102 -5.77 28.39 1.86
C GLN A 102 -4.67 29.17 2.59
N LEU A 103 -3.72 28.48 3.23
CA LEU A 103 -2.57 29.15 3.87
C LEU A 103 -1.76 29.96 2.85
N LYS A 104 -1.51 29.40 1.66
CA LYS A 104 -0.79 30.07 0.57
C LYS A 104 -1.54 31.29 0.00
N GLU A 105 -2.87 31.26 0.01
CA GLU A 105 -3.73 32.36 -0.45
C GLU A 105 -3.81 33.49 0.58
N LEU A 106 -3.89 33.16 1.87
CA LEU A 106 -4.08 34.12 2.95
C LEU A 106 -2.76 34.73 3.45
N ASP A 107 -1.66 33.98 3.37
CA ASP A 107 -0.32 34.43 3.76
C ASP A 107 0.69 34.17 2.63
N ILE A 108 0.66 35.11 1.68
CA ILE A 108 1.46 35.08 0.45
C ILE A 108 2.96 35.14 0.74
N GLU A 109 3.37 35.82 1.81
CA GLU A 109 4.78 35.99 2.18
C GLU A 109 5.42 34.64 2.54
N ASN A 110 4.65 33.72 3.13
CA ASN A 110 5.11 32.38 3.52
C ASN A 110 4.63 31.26 2.56
N LYS A 111 4.13 31.60 1.37
CA LYS A 111 3.61 30.62 0.40
C LYS A 111 4.59 29.47 0.11
N GLU A 112 5.88 29.77 -0.06
CA GLU A 112 6.91 28.75 -0.33
C GLU A 112 7.08 27.81 0.87
N LYS A 113 7.09 28.36 2.10
CA LYS A 113 7.16 27.57 3.34
C LYS A 113 6.03 26.54 3.42
N TYR A 114 4.80 26.96 3.13
CA TYR A 114 3.64 26.05 3.17
C TYR A 114 3.68 25.00 2.06
N HIS A 115 4.14 25.38 0.87
CA HIS A 115 4.31 24.45 -0.24
C HIS A 115 5.36 23.38 0.06
N ASP A 116 6.56 23.79 0.51
CA ASP A 116 7.67 22.87 0.83
C ASP A 116 7.26 21.90 1.95
N PHE A 117 6.61 22.41 2.99
CA PHE A 117 6.06 21.59 4.07
C PHE A 117 5.10 20.52 3.53
N ALA A 118 4.19 20.90 2.64
CA ALA A 118 3.24 19.96 2.06
C ALA A 118 3.92 18.91 1.17
N VAL A 119 4.90 19.31 0.35
CA VAL A 119 5.67 18.37 -0.49
C VAL A 119 6.38 17.32 0.37
N GLU A 120 7.05 17.71 1.46
CA GLU A 120 7.71 16.77 2.36
C GLU A 120 6.74 15.74 2.96
N HIS A 121 5.58 16.21 3.42
CA HIS A 121 4.57 15.36 4.04
C HIS A 121 3.90 14.41 3.03
N LEU A 122 3.62 14.90 1.82
CA LEU A 122 3.07 14.07 0.74
C LEU A 122 4.08 13.01 0.29
N LYS A 123 5.39 13.32 0.25
CA LYS A 123 6.43 12.31 -0.01
C LYS A 123 6.47 11.21 1.04
N SER A 124 6.33 11.56 2.32
CA SER A 124 6.24 10.57 3.40
C SER A 124 5.00 9.70 3.22
N PHE A 125 3.85 10.31 2.95
CA PHE A 125 2.60 9.60 2.74
C PHE A 125 2.65 8.62 1.55
N ILE A 126 3.16 9.06 0.40
CA ILE A 126 3.31 8.21 -0.80
C ILE A 126 4.12 6.96 -0.45
N LYS A 127 5.26 7.13 0.22
CA LYS A 127 6.17 6.02 0.57
C LYS A 127 5.52 5.02 1.51
N GLU A 128 4.72 5.48 2.47
CA GLU A 128 4.04 4.63 3.44
C GLU A 128 2.79 3.94 2.89
N ASN A 129 2.22 4.44 1.78
CA ASN A 129 0.92 4.00 1.25
C ASN A 129 0.99 3.59 -0.24
N LEU A 130 2.12 3.02 -0.68
CA LEU A 130 2.33 2.66 -2.09
C LEU A 130 1.27 1.72 -2.67
N ASP A 131 0.76 0.77 -1.89
CA ASP A 131 -0.28 -0.16 -2.37
C ASP A 131 -1.60 0.57 -2.64
N TRP A 132 -2.00 1.49 -1.75
CA TRP A 132 -3.17 2.34 -1.95
C TRP A 132 -3.00 3.28 -3.15
N MET A 133 -1.79 3.82 -3.34
CA MET A 133 -1.46 4.67 -4.50
C MET A 133 -1.59 3.91 -5.83
N LYS A 134 -1.25 2.61 -5.86
CA LYS A 134 -1.38 1.74 -7.04
C LYS A 134 -2.83 1.39 -7.36
N ASP A 135 -3.65 1.15 -6.34
CA ASP A 135 -5.06 0.77 -6.49
C ASP A 135 -5.92 1.91 -7.09
N GLY A 136 -5.40 3.15 -7.13
CA GLY A 136 -5.93 4.26 -7.93
C GLY A 136 -7.38 4.64 -7.62
N SER A 137 -7.90 4.20 -6.48
CA SER A 137 -9.31 4.33 -6.16
C SER A 137 -9.65 5.81 -5.91
N PHE A 138 -10.61 6.35 -6.68
CA PHE A 138 -11.28 7.65 -6.47
C PHE A 138 -10.54 8.94 -6.87
N GLY A 139 -9.40 8.89 -7.57
CA GLY A 139 -8.71 10.11 -8.06
C GLY A 139 -7.95 10.88 -6.98
N ASP A 140 -8.04 10.47 -5.71
CA ASP A 140 -7.32 11.06 -4.58
C ASP A 140 -5.80 10.88 -4.70
N ALA A 141 -5.35 9.78 -5.29
CA ALA A 141 -3.93 9.56 -5.61
C ALA A 141 -3.43 10.56 -6.67
N GLN A 142 -4.24 10.85 -7.70
CA GLN A 142 -3.86 11.81 -8.74
C GLN A 142 -3.79 13.24 -8.18
N ASN A 143 -4.72 13.62 -7.30
CA ASN A 143 -4.68 14.92 -6.62
C ASN A 143 -3.39 15.13 -5.82
N ILE A 144 -2.84 14.07 -5.22
CA ILE A 144 -1.53 14.13 -4.56
C ILE A 144 -0.43 14.38 -5.58
N LEU A 145 -0.39 13.61 -6.67
CA LEU A 145 0.65 13.72 -7.68
C LEU A 145 0.61 15.06 -8.43
N ASP A 146 -0.57 15.65 -8.60
CA ASP A 146 -0.77 16.93 -9.28
C ASP A 146 -0.44 18.15 -8.40
N PHE A 147 -0.26 17.95 -7.08
CA PHE A 147 0.04 19.04 -6.16
C PHE A 147 1.39 19.71 -6.45
N ASP A 148 2.40 18.90 -6.81
CA ASP A 148 3.74 19.39 -7.14
C ASP A 148 4.40 18.53 -8.22
N VAL A 149 5.16 19.19 -9.09
CA VAL A 149 5.78 18.55 -10.26
C VAL A 149 6.80 17.48 -9.90
N SER A 150 7.35 17.48 -8.68
CA SER A 150 8.34 16.50 -8.22
C SER A 150 7.72 15.22 -7.67
N LEU A 151 6.42 15.21 -7.36
CA LEU A 151 5.74 14.07 -6.74
C LEU A 151 5.55 12.86 -7.69
N PRO A 152 5.24 13.04 -8.99
CA PRO A 152 5.19 11.93 -9.94
C PRO A 152 6.51 11.17 -10.03
N ASP A 153 7.62 11.89 -10.21
CA ASP A 153 8.96 11.29 -10.30
C ASP A 153 9.32 10.55 -9.01
N TYR A 154 9.05 11.16 -7.85
CA TYR A 154 9.29 10.54 -6.55
C TYR A 154 8.43 9.28 -6.33
N TYR A 155 7.18 9.27 -6.78
CA TYR A 155 6.32 8.09 -6.73
C TYR A 155 6.89 6.94 -7.57
N GLU A 156 7.37 7.23 -8.79
CA GLU A 156 8.03 6.23 -9.61
C GLU A 156 9.30 5.67 -8.96
N GLU A 157 10.11 6.52 -8.31
CA GLU A 157 11.27 6.09 -7.54
C GLU A 157 10.86 5.14 -6.41
N CYS A 158 9.82 5.47 -5.66
CA CYS A 158 9.31 4.62 -4.60
C CYS A 158 8.79 3.26 -5.11
N ILE A 159 8.13 3.22 -6.28
CA ILE A 159 7.73 1.95 -6.92
C ILE A 159 8.98 1.13 -7.27
N LYS A 160 9.97 1.74 -7.92
CA LYS A 160 11.21 1.08 -8.33
C LYS A 160 11.96 0.52 -7.11
N GLU A 161 12.06 1.29 -6.02
CA GLU A 161 12.66 0.86 -4.76
C GLU A 161 11.87 -0.30 -4.11
N SER A 162 10.54 -0.17 -4.03
CA SER A 162 9.66 -1.22 -3.51
C SER A 162 9.84 -2.53 -4.26
N ASP A 163 9.82 -2.48 -5.59
CA ASP A 163 9.95 -3.66 -6.44
C ASP A 163 11.36 -4.28 -6.35
N GLN A 164 12.41 -3.46 -6.26
CA GLN A 164 13.76 -3.95 -6.00
C GLN A 164 13.85 -4.61 -4.61
N SER A 165 13.21 -4.02 -3.59
CA SER A 165 13.20 -4.55 -2.23
C SER A 165 12.45 -5.89 -2.09
N ALA A 166 11.42 -6.12 -2.90
CA ALA A 166 10.61 -7.33 -2.88
C ALA A 166 11.32 -8.57 -3.49
N VAL A 167 12.34 -8.36 -4.33
CA VAL A 167 13.19 -9.43 -4.89
C VAL A 167 14.41 -9.74 -4.01
N ASN A 168 14.64 -8.97 -2.95
CA ASN A 168 15.88 -9.03 -2.16
C ASN A 168 16.01 -10.23 -1.20
N SER A 169 14.97 -11.07 -1.05
CA SER A 169 15.10 -12.32 -0.29
C SER A 169 14.29 -13.48 -0.86
N VAL A 170 14.86 -14.67 -0.74
CA VAL A 170 14.22 -15.92 -1.14
C VAL A 170 12.93 -16.19 -0.34
N GLU A 171 12.87 -15.75 0.92
CA GLU A 171 11.68 -15.83 1.77
C GLU A 171 10.52 -14.97 1.28
N GLN A 172 10.78 -13.77 0.77
CA GLN A 172 9.75 -12.90 0.19
C GLN A 172 9.17 -13.53 -1.09
N ILE A 173 10.03 -14.06 -1.97
CA ILE A 173 9.58 -14.74 -3.19
C ILE A 173 8.70 -15.96 -2.85
N ILE A 174 9.08 -16.74 -1.82
CA ILE A 174 8.25 -17.84 -1.33
C ILE A 174 6.89 -17.35 -0.83
N THR A 175 6.85 -16.22 -0.13
CA THR A 175 5.62 -15.66 0.43
C THR A 175 4.70 -15.18 -0.69
N MET A 176 5.22 -14.46 -1.69
CA MET A 176 4.46 -14.04 -2.87
C MET A 176 3.81 -15.23 -3.60
N MET A 177 4.59 -16.29 -3.88
CA MET A 177 4.05 -17.49 -4.52
C MET A 177 2.93 -18.18 -3.70
N ARG A 178 2.96 -18.05 -2.37
CA ARG A 178 1.92 -18.60 -1.48
C ARG A 178 0.70 -17.70 -1.45
N ASP A 179 0.89 -16.41 -1.33
CA ASP A 179 -0.16 -15.41 -1.25
C ASP A 179 -1.00 -15.40 -2.51
N ILE A 180 -0.36 -15.39 -3.69
CA ILE A 180 -1.03 -15.54 -5.00
C ILE A 180 -1.98 -16.75 -5.00
N ARG A 181 -1.49 -17.90 -4.53
CA ARG A 181 -2.27 -19.15 -4.50
C ARG A 181 -3.39 -19.17 -3.48
N GLN A 182 -3.32 -18.34 -2.43
CA GLN A 182 -4.29 -18.33 -1.34
C GLN A 182 -5.36 -17.26 -1.54
N LYS A 183 -4.99 -16.11 -2.11
CA LYS A 183 -5.87 -14.95 -2.24
C LYS A 183 -6.69 -14.95 -3.54
N HIS A 184 -6.38 -15.82 -4.51
CA HIS A 184 -7.06 -15.90 -5.82
C HIS A 184 -7.19 -14.55 -6.55
N GLY A 185 -6.19 -13.69 -6.35
CA GLY A 185 -6.08 -12.34 -6.92
C GLY A 185 -4.61 -11.89 -6.83
N TRP A 186 -4.26 -10.88 -7.63
CA TRP A 186 -2.89 -10.42 -7.78
C TRP A 186 -2.84 -8.90 -7.58
N ASN A 187 -1.88 -8.43 -6.79
CA ASN A 187 -1.45 -7.04 -6.76
C ASN A 187 -0.25 -6.93 -7.73
N ASN A 188 0.91 -6.44 -7.27
CA ASN A 188 2.13 -6.33 -8.07
C ASN A 188 2.99 -7.62 -8.07
N GLU A 189 2.56 -8.71 -7.44
CA GLU A 189 3.38 -9.93 -7.35
C GLU A 189 3.82 -10.49 -8.72
N PRO A 190 3.00 -10.51 -9.78
CA PRO A 190 3.45 -10.99 -11.10
C PRO A 190 4.63 -10.18 -11.66
N GLU A 191 4.56 -8.86 -11.54
CA GLU A 191 5.59 -7.94 -12.00
C GLU A 191 6.89 -8.09 -11.18
N VAL A 192 6.77 -8.31 -9.88
CA VAL A 192 7.93 -8.56 -9.02
C VAL A 192 8.57 -9.91 -9.35
N LEU A 193 7.77 -10.95 -9.57
CA LEU A 193 8.27 -12.28 -9.94
C LEU A 193 8.97 -12.29 -11.30
N SER A 194 8.47 -11.54 -12.29
CA SER A 194 9.10 -11.48 -13.62
C SER A 194 10.51 -10.88 -13.58
N LYS A 195 10.80 -10.00 -12.62
CA LYS A 195 12.12 -9.38 -12.42
C LYS A 195 13.18 -10.35 -11.87
N VAL A 196 12.80 -11.52 -11.34
CA VAL A 196 13.74 -12.50 -10.77
C VAL A 196 14.55 -13.18 -11.88
N GLN A 197 15.87 -12.97 -11.87
CA GLN A 197 16.73 -13.43 -12.95
C GLN A 197 16.96 -14.96 -12.92
N PRO A 198 17.08 -15.64 -14.09
CA PRO A 198 17.34 -17.08 -14.16
C PRO A 198 18.56 -17.56 -13.35
N LYS A 199 19.62 -16.74 -13.29
CA LYS A 199 20.83 -17.05 -12.50
C LYS A 199 20.52 -17.16 -11.00
N ASP A 200 19.65 -16.28 -10.49
CA ASP A 200 19.30 -16.20 -9.07
C ASP A 200 18.31 -17.31 -8.74
N ILE A 201 17.33 -17.56 -9.61
CA ILE A 201 16.43 -18.72 -9.54
C ILE A 201 17.22 -20.02 -9.42
N LYS A 202 18.24 -20.22 -10.28
CA LYS A 202 19.10 -21.41 -10.24
C LYS A 202 19.84 -21.52 -8.91
N GLN A 203 20.40 -20.43 -8.40
CA GLN A 203 21.09 -20.43 -7.12
C GLN A 203 20.12 -20.75 -5.97
N TYR A 204 18.95 -20.12 -5.93
CA TYR A 204 17.91 -20.36 -4.93
C TYR A 204 17.38 -21.80 -4.95
N ILE A 205 17.21 -22.42 -6.13
CA ILE A 205 16.81 -23.82 -6.26
C ILE A 205 17.87 -24.77 -5.65
N LEU A 206 19.15 -24.47 -5.85
CA LEU A 206 20.25 -25.29 -5.37
C LEU A 206 20.48 -25.14 -3.86
N ASP A 207 20.36 -23.92 -3.35
CA ASP A 207 20.72 -23.59 -1.97
C ASP A 207 19.53 -23.69 -1.00
N ASN A 208 18.29 -23.50 -1.49
CA ASN A 208 17.11 -23.43 -0.65
C ASN A 208 16.05 -24.48 -1.06
N PRO A 209 15.99 -25.64 -0.34
CA PRO A 209 15.02 -26.69 -0.67
C PRO A 209 13.57 -26.26 -0.44
N LYS A 210 13.32 -25.30 0.46
CA LYS A 210 11.99 -24.73 0.68
C LYS A 210 11.55 -23.92 -0.54
N TYR A 211 12.44 -23.10 -1.10
CA TYR A 211 12.19 -22.37 -2.35
C TYR A 211 11.83 -23.33 -3.48
N CYS A 212 12.70 -24.32 -3.75
CA CYS A 212 12.48 -25.31 -4.81
C CYS A 212 11.12 -26.01 -4.66
N LYS A 213 10.74 -26.40 -3.43
CA LYS A 213 9.43 -27.01 -3.16
C LYS A 213 8.25 -26.08 -3.47
N GLU A 214 8.34 -24.81 -3.07
CA GLU A 214 7.25 -23.85 -3.28
C GLU A 214 7.12 -23.43 -4.74
N VAL A 215 8.24 -23.30 -5.47
CA VAL A 215 8.24 -23.12 -6.93
C VAL A 215 7.48 -24.25 -7.64
N VAL A 216 7.78 -25.51 -7.31
CA VAL A 216 7.08 -26.66 -7.93
C VAL A 216 5.59 -26.64 -7.61
N ARG A 217 5.20 -26.27 -6.38
CA ARG A 217 3.79 -26.13 -5.99
C ARG A 217 3.11 -25.00 -6.76
N PHE A 218 3.78 -23.86 -6.90
CA PHE A 218 3.31 -22.71 -7.64
C PHE A 218 3.04 -23.06 -9.10
N LEU A 219 4.02 -23.62 -9.79
CA LEU A 219 3.88 -24.02 -11.19
C LEU A 219 2.81 -25.10 -11.45
N SER A 220 2.49 -25.91 -10.43
CA SER A 220 1.42 -26.92 -10.52
C SER A 220 0.02 -26.38 -10.25
N SER A 221 -0.12 -25.15 -9.72
CA SER A 221 -1.41 -24.54 -9.42
C SER A 221 -2.00 -23.82 -10.65
N PRO A 222 -3.30 -23.48 -10.65
CA PRO A 222 -3.90 -22.67 -11.71
C PRO A 222 -3.20 -21.32 -11.88
N GLU A 223 -2.80 -20.68 -10.78
CA GLU A 223 -2.17 -19.36 -10.78
C GLU A 223 -0.78 -19.38 -11.42
N GLY A 224 0.04 -20.41 -11.16
CA GLY A 224 1.35 -20.54 -11.82
C GLY A 224 1.29 -20.79 -13.33
N LYS A 225 0.09 -21.02 -13.88
CA LYS A 225 -0.19 -21.20 -15.31
C LYS A 225 -0.81 -19.95 -15.95
N ASP A 226 -1.06 -18.91 -15.16
CA ASP A 226 -1.61 -17.65 -15.62
C ASP A 226 -0.59 -16.92 -16.51
N LEU A 227 -1.08 -16.20 -17.53
CA LEU A 227 -0.25 -15.40 -18.42
C LEU A 227 0.51 -14.30 -17.68
N ASN A 228 -0.05 -13.79 -16.58
CA ASN A 228 0.55 -12.73 -15.78
C ASN A 228 1.92 -13.11 -15.20
N VAL A 229 2.19 -14.40 -14.98
CA VAL A 229 3.48 -14.91 -14.46
C VAL A 229 4.28 -15.73 -15.46
N SER A 230 3.90 -15.69 -16.74
CA SER A 230 4.51 -16.50 -17.79
C SER A 230 6.04 -16.34 -17.85
N GLU A 231 6.55 -15.12 -17.76
CA GLU A 231 8.00 -14.85 -17.80
C GLU A 231 8.76 -15.55 -16.65
N TYR A 232 8.27 -15.43 -15.40
CA TYR A 232 8.87 -16.11 -14.26
C TYR A 232 8.80 -17.64 -14.43
N THR A 233 7.64 -18.15 -14.87
CA THR A 233 7.45 -19.58 -15.11
C THR A 233 8.39 -20.13 -16.19
N GLU A 234 8.57 -19.41 -17.29
CA GLU A 234 9.49 -19.77 -18.37
C GLU A 234 10.94 -19.79 -17.88
N ASN A 235 11.35 -18.77 -17.10
CA ASN A 235 12.67 -18.68 -16.50
C ASN A 235 12.94 -19.88 -15.58
N VAL A 236 11.99 -20.25 -14.72
CA VAL A 236 12.10 -21.42 -13.84
C VAL A 236 12.18 -22.73 -14.64
N ILE A 237 11.32 -22.92 -15.64
CA ILE A 237 11.31 -24.13 -16.48
C ILE A 237 12.66 -24.28 -17.19
N SER A 238 13.18 -23.18 -17.76
CA SER A 238 14.50 -23.13 -18.40
C SER A 238 15.60 -23.57 -17.43
N VAL A 239 15.58 -23.08 -16.18
CA VAL A 239 16.54 -23.48 -15.14
C VAL A 239 16.45 -24.97 -14.83
N PHE A 240 15.24 -25.55 -14.70
CA PHE A 240 15.11 -26.99 -14.50
C PHE A 240 15.58 -27.80 -15.71
N GLN A 241 15.34 -27.33 -16.94
CA GLN A 241 15.85 -27.95 -18.16
C GLN A 241 17.38 -27.97 -18.18
N ASP A 242 18.03 -26.89 -17.78
CA ASP A 242 19.49 -26.80 -17.65
C ASP A 242 20.02 -27.73 -16.56
N LEU A 243 19.41 -27.73 -15.38
CA LEU A 243 19.79 -28.63 -14.28
C LEU A 243 19.61 -30.11 -14.66
N SER A 244 18.62 -30.45 -15.50
CA SER A 244 18.39 -31.81 -16.00
C SER A 244 19.53 -32.37 -16.84
N LYS A 245 20.35 -31.48 -17.43
CA LYS A 245 21.53 -31.79 -18.26
C LYS A 245 22.85 -31.65 -17.48
N SER A 246 22.79 -31.32 -16.18
CA SER A 246 23.97 -31.13 -15.35
C SER A 246 24.80 -32.41 -15.22
N GLN A 247 26.12 -32.27 -15.15
CA GLN A 247 27.04 -33.36 -14.80
C GLN A 247 26.83 -33.87 -13.36
N ASN A 248 26.24 -33.05 -12.48
CA ASN A 248 25.85 -33.50 -11.15
C ASN A 248 24.62 -34.41 -11.25
N LYS A 249 24.83 -35.71 -11.08
CA LYS A 249 23.80 -36.75 -11.20
C LYS A 249 22.58 -36.49 -10.31
N ASN A 250 22.77 -35.95 -9.11
CA ASN A 250 21.66 -35.66 -8.19
C ASN A 250 20.81 -34.49 -8.67
N HIS A 251 21.44 -33.43 -9.19
CA HIS A 251 20.72 -32.30 -9.76
C HIS A 251 19.95 -32.75 -11.00
N ALA A 252 20.61 -33.49 -11.89
CA ALA A 252 20.01 -33.99 -13.12
C ALA A 252 18.81 -34.92 -12.86
N ASP A 253 18.93 -35.88 -11.96
CA ASP A 253 17.85 -36.82 -11.63
C ASP A 253 16.63 -36.10 -11.02
N LYS A 254 16.85 -35.21 -10.06
CA LYS A 254 15.77 -34.44 -9.42
C LYS A 254 15.06 -33.50 -10.39
N ALA A 255 15.82 -32.76 -11.20
CA ALA A 255 15.25 -31.84 -12.18
C ALA A 255 14.41 -32.58 -13.24
N LYS A 256 14.86 -33.75 -13.74
CA LYS A 256 14.07 -34.59 -14.65
C LYS A 256 12.75 -35.04 -14.04
N LYS A 257 12.76 -35.43 -12.76
CA LYS A 257 11.54 -35.84 -12.04
C LYS A 257 10.57 -34.68 -11.88
N ILE A 258 11.06 -33.49 -11.55
CA ILE A 258 10.25 -32.27 -11.44
C ILE A 258 9.63 -31.90 -12.78
N LEU A 259 10.44 -31.83 -13.86
CA LEU A 259 9.92 -31.53 -15.20
C LEU A 259 8.83 -32.51 -15.63
N LYS A 260 9.06 -33.82 -15.45
CA LYS A 260 8.06 -34.85 -15.75
C LYS A 260 6.78 -34.69 -14.90
N TYR A 261 6.92 -34.30 -13.65
CA TYR A 261 5.76 -34.03 -12.79
C TYR A 261 4.95 -32.84 -13.32
N LEU A 262 5.61 -31.72 -13.61
CA LEU A 262 4.98 -30.51 -14.14
C LEU A 262 4.28 -30.75 -15.49
N GLU A 263 4.92 -31.51 -16.40
CA GLU A 263 4.30 -31.92 -17.67
C GLU A 263 3.01 -32.72 -17.49
N ASN A 264 2.92 -33.55 -16.45
CA ASN A 264 1.73 -34.35 -16.18
C ASN A 264 0.63 -33.55 -15.49
N THR A 265 0.97 -32.54 -14.70
CA THR A 265 0.00 -31.65 -14.05
C THR A 265 -0.48 -30.52 -14.95
N ASN A 266 0.17 -30.30 -16.10
CA ASN A 266 -0.18 -29.27 -17.08
C ASN A 266 -0.99 -29.80 -18.27
N LYS A 267 -1.29 -31.10 -18.30
CA LYS A 267 -2.28 -31.71 -19.19
C LYS A 267 -3.67 -31.65 -18.56
#